data_AF-A0A7X6XCE2-F1
#
_entry.id   AF-A0A7X6XCE2-F1
#
_cell.length_a   1.000
_cell.length_b   1.000
_cell.length_c   1.000
_cell.angle_alpha   90.00
_cell.angle_beta   90.00
_cell.angle_gamma   90.00
#
_symmetry.space_group_name_H-M   'P 1'
#
loop_
_entity.id
_entity.type
_entity.pdbx_description
1 polymer ?
#
loop_
_entity_poly.entity_id
_entity_poly.type
_entity_poly.pdbx_seq_one_letter_code
_entity_poly.pdbx_strand_id
1 'polypeptide(L)'
;MLGVSTEDNQTIRTDNLPSVVLSIVPIVTLIFLVVVFSNTANIVLIALTTAILLAALLFRKQLPDQLGVLNEGISGSVVPTFSTAWTVAFGTILTSAPAFLFIQDSILNVPGNPLVSLAIATVLLSFVTGSSVGTVGIVMNTFATTYLNQGVSAVLIHRISAIAAGVFGVMPHTGLVITFNNLAKLDLRESFKYQFMTVNVGHFIALVIALVMASFA
;
A
#
# COMPACT_ATOMS: atom_id res chain seq x y z
N MET A 1 -19.44 -10.70 -31.46
CA MET A 1 -20.69 -11.13 -30.79
C MET A 1 -20.35 -12.30 -29.88
N LEU A 2 -19.92 -12.02 -28.67
CA LEU A 2 -19.74 -12.99 -27.59
C LEU A 2 -20.48 -12.43 -26.38
N GLY A 3 -21.33 -13.28 -25.81
CA GLY A 3 -22.44 -12.91 -24.93
C GLY A 3 -22.02 -12.02 -23.78
N VAL A 4 -22.66 -10.85 -23.72
CA VAL A 4 -22.87 -10.12 -22.48
C VAL A 4 -23.68 -11.07 -21.59
N SER A 5 -22.99 -11.73 -20.67
CA SER A 5 -23.64 -12.34 -19.51
C SER A 5 -24.39 -11.22 -18.80
N THR A 6 -25.71 -11.25 -18.95
CA THR A 6 -26.68 -10.52 -18.15
C THR A 6 -26.38 -10.83 -16.68
N GLU A 7 -25.56 -9.99 -16.03
CA GLU A 7 -25.49 -9.95 -14.58
C GLU A 7 -26.88 -9.57 -14.08
N ASP A 8 -27.44 -10.46 -13.26
CA ASP A 8 -28.69 -10.29 -12.57
C ASP A 8 -28.81 -8.87 -12.02
N ASN A 9 -29.82 -8.15 -12.52
CA ASN A 9 -30.33 -6.94 -11.91
C ASN A 9 -31.01 -7.34 -10.59
N GLN A 10 -30.21 -7.69 -9.59
CA GLN A 10 -30.68 -7.75 -8.21
C GLN A 10 -31.04 -6.32 -7.82
N THR A 11 -32.33 -6.01 -7.91
CA THR A 11 -32.91 -4.82 -7.28
C THR A 11 -32.39 -4.74 -5.85
N ILE A 12 -31.46 -3.80 -5.60
CA ILE A 12 -30.94 -3.53 -4.26
C ILE A 12 -32.16 -3.19 -3.41
N ARG A 13 -32.57 -4.10 -2.52
CA ARG A 13 -33.70 -3.89 -1.62
C ARG A 13 -33.29 -2.78 -0.65
N THR A 14 -33.69 -1.54 -0.94
CA THR A 14 -33.41 -0.35 -0.13
C THR A 14 -34.16 -0.32 1.20
N ASP A 15 -35.04 -1.28 1.45
CA ASP A 15 -35.96 -1.31 2.59
C ASP A 15 -35.28 -1.53 3.95
N ASN A 16 -33.98 -1.89 3.98
CA ASN A 16 -33.28 -2.21 5.23
C ASN A 16 -31.78 -1.84 5.23
N LEU A 17 -31.44 -0.68 4.68
CA LEU A 17 -30.08 -0.15 4.71
C LEU A 17 -29.70 0.29 6.13
N PRO A 18 -28.52 -0.10 6.66
CA PRO A 18 -28.04 0.41 7.94
C PRO A 18 -27.84 1.92 7.82
N SER A 19 -28.15 2.66 8.89
CA SER A 19 -27.86 4.09 8.95
C SER A 19 -26.37 4.34 8.68
N VAL A 20 -26.04 5.43 7.97
CA VAL A 20 -24.65 5.80 7.63
C VAL A 20 -23.74 5.79 8.87
N VAL A 21 -24.29 6.17 10.03
CA VAL A 21 -23.60 6.15 11.32
C VAL A 21 -23.15 4.73 11.69
N LEU A 22 -24.00 3.72 11.50
CA LEU A 22 -23.69 2.32 11.82
C LEU A 22 -22.52 1.78 10.97
N SER A 23 -22.40 2.25 9.72
CA SER A 23 -21.32 1.84 8.81
C SER A 23 -19.96 2.43 9.14
N ILE A 24 -19.94 3.57 9.82
CA ILE A 24 -18.71 4.23 10.22
C ILE A 24 -18.16 3.64 11.53
N VAL A 25 -19.02 3.05 12.38
CA VAL A 25 -18.64 2.52 13.70
C VAL A 25 -17.47 1.53 13.66
N PRO A 26 -17.45 0.49 12.81
CA PRO A 26 -16.31 -0.44 12.75
C PRO A 26 -14.99 0.23 12.36
N ILE A 27 -15.04 1.17 11.40
CA ILE A 27 -13.86 1.90 10.92
C ILE A 27 -13.32 2.84 12.01
N VAL A 28 -14.21 3.60 12.67
CA VAL A 28 -13.81 4.50 13.77
C VAL A 28 -13.24 3.70 14.93
N THR A 29 -13.86 2.56 15.27
CA THR A 29 -13.35 1.68 16.34
C THR A 29 -11.95 1.16 16.01
N LEU A 30 -11.72 0.74 14.77
CA LEU A 30 -10.39 0.31 14.31
C LEU A 30 -9.35 1.42 14.48
N ILE A 31 -9.65 2.63 13.99
CA ILE A 31 -8.73 3.77 14.06
C ILE A 31 -8.46 4.15 15.51
N PHE A 32 -9.51 4.22 16.33
CA PHE A 32 -9.40 4.54 17.75
C PHE A 32 -8.49 3.56 18.49
N LEU A 33 -8.68 2.25 18.27
CA LEU A 33 -7.84 1.23 18.91
C LEU A 33 -6.38 1.35 18.49
N VAL A 34 -6.09 1.55 17.20
CA VAL A 34 -4.72 1.67 16.70
C VAL A 34 -4.02 2.90 17.30
N VAL A 35 -4.71 4.04 17.39
CA VAL A 35 -4.11 5.29 17.90
C VAL A 35 -3.89 5.22 19.42
N VAL A 36 -4.90 4.81 20.18
CA VAL A 36 -4.86 4.80 21.65
C VAL A 36 -3.89 3.74 22.18
N PHE A 37 -3.85 2.57 21.56
CA PHE A 37 -3.03 1.44 21.99
C PHE A 37 -1.80 1.23 21.09
N SER A 38 -1.32 2.30 20.46
CA SER A 38 -0.17 2.28 19.54
C SER A 38 1.11 1.69 20.14
N ASN A 39 1.25 1.69 21.48
CA ASN A 39 2.42 1.13 22.17
C ASN A 39 2.30 -0.39 22.47
N THR A 40 1.20 -1.04 22.11
CA THR A 40 1.00 -2.48 22.33
C THR A 40 1.45 -3.28 21.11
N ALA A 41 2.19 -4.36 21.33
CA ALA A 41 2.61 -5.27 20.26
C ALA A 41 1.38 -5.88 19.55
N ASN A 42 1.44 -5.97 18.22
CA ASN A 42 0.38 -6.55 17.38
C ASN A 42 -0.99 -5.86 17.47
N ILE A 43 -1.04 -4.58 17.90
CA ILE A 43 -2.31 -3.86 18.06
C ILE A 43 -3.14 -3.82 16.78
N VAL A 44 -2.50 -3.75 15.61
CA VAL A 44 -3.19 -3.74 14.31
C VAL A 44 -4.02 -5.01 14.12
N LEU A 45 -3.50 -6.18 14.50
CA LEU A 45 -4.21 -7.45 14.40
C LEU A 45 -5.43 -7.46 15.33
N ILE A 46 -5.23 -7.06 16.59
CA ILE A 46 -6.30 -7.00 17.60
C ILE A 46 -7.40 -6.01 17.17
N ALA A 47 -7.03 -4.83 16.67
CA ALA A 47 -7.94 -3.82 16.20
C ALA A 47 -8.76 -4.28 14.99
N LEU A 48 -8.12 -4.95 14.01
CA LEU A 48 -8.78 -5.54 12.86
C LEU A 48 -9.78 -6.63 13.27
N THR A 49 -9.36 -7.59 14.10
CA THR A 49 -10.25 -8.65 14.59
C THR A 49 -11.45 -8.06 15.33
N THR A 50 -11.22 -7.07 16.20
CA THR A 50 -12.30 -6.41 16.95
C THR A 50 -13.27 -5.70 16.02
N ALA A 51 -12.77 -4.97 15.01
CA ALA A 51 -13.60 -4.27 14.04
C ALA A 51 -14.43 -5.23 13.17
N ILE A 52 -13.85 -6.36 12.76
CA ILE A 52 -14.55 -7.41 12.00
C ILE A 52 -15.66 -8.03 12.84
N LEU A 53 -15.38 -8.39 14.11
CA LEU A 53 -16.40 -8.93 15.01
C LEU A 53 -17.52 -7.91 15.28
N LEU A 54 -17.15 -6.65 15.47
CA LEU A 54 -18.13 -5.57 15.66
C LEU A 54 -19.00 -5.38 14.41
N ALA A 55 -18.42 -5.40 13.21
CA ALA A 55 -19.17 -5.35 11.96
C ALA A 55 -20.10 -6.56 11.82
N ALA A 56 -19.64 -7.77 12.12
CA ALA A 56 -20.46 -8.98 12.10
C ALA A 56 -21.64 -8.88 13.08
N LEU A 57 -21.45 -8.30 14.26
CA LEU A 57 -22.52 -8.10 15.24
C LEU A 57 -23.52 -7.03 14.78
N LEU A 58 -23.05 -5.87 14.32
CA LEU A 58 -23.88 -4.73 13.93
C LEU A 58 -24.71 -5.03 12.68
N PHE A 59 -24.14 -5.75 11.71
CA PHE A 59 -24.78 -6.03 10.43
C PHE A 59 -25.44 -7.40 10.36
N ARG A 60 -25.61 -8.09 11.49
CA ARG A 60 -26.21 -9.44 11.54
C ARG A 60 -27.60 -9.53 10.90
N LYS A 61 -28.39 -8.46 10.96
CA LYS A 61 -29.73 -8.43 10.36
C LYS A 61 -29.69 -8.24 8.83
N GLN A 62 -28.60 -7.69 8.32
CA GLN A 62 -28.37 -7.38 6.91
C GLN A 62 -27.54 -8.45 6.19
N LEU A 63 -26.78 -9.26 6.95
CA LEU A 63 -25.94 -10.36 6.47
C LEU A 63 -26.56 -11.71 6.88
N PRO A 64 -27.53 -12.25 6.12
CA PRO A 64 -28.18 -13.52 6.46
C PRO A 64 -27.20 -14.71 6.40
N ASP A 65 -26.15 -14.64 5.57
CA ASP A 65 -25.08 -15.64 5.50
C ASP A 65 -23.71 -15.03 5.86
N GLN A 66 -23.42 -14.98 7.17
CA GLN A 66 -22.15 -14.43 7.66
C GLN A 66 -20.95 -15.33 7.34
N LEU A 67 -21.15 -16.65 7.29
CA LEU A 67 -20.08 -17.60 6.99
C LEU A 67 -19.71 -17.56 5.51
N GLY A 68 -20.69 -17.44 4.61
CA GLY A 68 -20.46 -17.22 3.19
C GLY A 68 -19.63 -15.98 2.93
N VAL A 69 -20.03 -14.83 3.50
CA VAL A 69 -19.29 -13.56 3.35
C VAL A 69 -17.88 -13.64 3.95
N LEU A 70 -17.70 -14.33 5.08
CA LEU A 70 -16.38 -14.56 5.65
C LEU A 70 -15.50 -15.43 4.74
N ASN A 71 -16.06 -16.50 4.16
CA ASN A 71 -15.34 -17.38 3.22
C ASN A 71 -14.95 -16.66 1.92
N GLU A 72 -15.83 -15.81 1.39
CA GLU A 72 -15.52 -14.93 0.26
C GLU A 72 -14.41 -13.95 0.62
N GLY A 73 -14.46 -13.33 1.79
CA GLY A 73 -13.42 -12.44 2.28
C GLY A 73 -12.06 -13.14 2.43
N ILE A 74 -12.04 -14.35 2.99
CA ILE A 74 -10.82 -15.16 3.09
C ILE A 74 -10.26 -15.44 1.70
N SER A 75 -11.10 -15.94 0.77
CA SER A 75 -10.69 -16.27 -0.60
C SER A 75 -10.19 -15.04 -1.36
N GLY A 76 -10.86 -13.89 -1.21
CA GLY A 76 -10.48 -12.63 -1.83
C GLY A 76 -9.19 -12.01 -1.25
N SER A 77 -8.83 -12.33 0.00
CA SER A 77 -7.63 -11.82 0.65
C SER A 77 -6.33 -12.54 0.26
N VAL A 78 -6.44 -13.74 -0.33
CA VAL A 78 -5.28 -14.59 -0.67
C VAL A 78 -4.37 -13.88 -1.68
N VAL A 79 -4.93 -13.40 -2.79
CA VAL A 79 -4.15 -12.79 -3.87
C VAL A 79 -3.38 -11.55 -3.38
N PRO A 80 -4.01 -10.54 -2.73
CA PRO A 80 -3.29 -9.38 -2.20
C PRO A 80 -2.22 -9.72 -1.15
N THR A 81 -2.50 -10.71 -0.29
CA THR A 81 -1.56 -11.14 0.75
C THR A 81 -0.32 -11.77 0.12
N PHE A 82 -0.50 -12.67 -0.85
CA PHE A 82 0.61 -13.28 -1.58
C PHE A 82 1.39 -12.27 -2.40
N SER A 83 0.72 -11.30 -3.04
CA SER A 83 1.42 -10.23 -3.76
C SER A 83 2.35 -9.44 -2.83
N THR A 84 1.89 -9.12 -1.62
CA THR A 84 2.70 -8.41 -0.62
C THR A 84 3.87 -9.26 -0.13
N ALA A 85 3.61 -10.53 0.22
CA ALA A 85 4.64 -11.45 0.69
C ALA A 85 5.74 -11.69 -0.38
N TRP A 86 5.33 -11.88 -1.63
CA TRP A 86 6.26 -12.05 -2.75
C TRP A 86 7.14 -10.83 -2.97
N THR A 87 6.59 -9.61 -2.91
CA THR A 87 7.38 -8.37 -3.02
C THR A 87 8.49 -8.32 -1.96
N VAL A 88 8.16 -8.61 -0.70
CA VAL A 88 9.15 -8.58 0.40
C VAL A 88 10.21 -9.66 0.21
N ALA A 89 9.81 -10.88 -0.18
CA ALA A 89 10.73 -11.98 -0.46
C ALA A 89 11.68 -11.65 -1.62
N PHE A 90 11.13 -11.18 -2.75
CA PHE A 90 11.90 -10.75 -3.91
C PHE A 90 12.87 -9.62 -3.56
N GLY A 91 12.40 -8.62 -2.80
CA GLY A 91 13.24 -7.52 -2.32
C GLY A 91 14.41 -7.99 -1.47
N THR A 92 14.18 -8.94 -0.57
CA THR A 92 15.23 -9.52 0.28
C THR A 92 16.30 -10.22 -0.55
N ILE A 93 15.89 -11.04 -1.53
CA ILE A 93 16.80 -11.72 -2.45
C ILE A 93 17.56 -10.71 -3.31
N LEU A 94 16.87 -9.70 -3.85
CA LEU A 94 17.45 -8.63 -4.65
C LEU A 94 18.55 -7.89 -3.88
N THR A 95 18.28 -7.51 -2.62
CA THR A 95 19.26 -6.80 -1.79
C THR A 95 20.47 -7.66 -1.38
N SER A 96 20.33 -8.98 -1.43
CA SER A 96 21.42 -9.93 -1.15
C SER A 96 22.25 -10.27 -2.39
N ALA A 97 21.81 -9.86 -3.59
CA ALA A 97 22.50 -10.15 -4.83
C ALA A 97 23.79 -9.30 -4.96
N PRO A 98 24.92 -9.87 -5.40
CA PRO A 98 26.15 -9.10 -5.61
C PRO A 98 25.99 -7.91 -6.57
N ALA A 99 25.12 -8.04 -7.57
CA ALA A 99 24.80 -6.97 -8.51
C ALA A 99 24.16 -5.75 -7.82
N PHE A 100 23.41 -5.96 -6.73
CA PHE A 100 22.76 -4.88 -5.99
C PHE A 100 23.77 -4.03 -5.23
N LEU A 101 24.90 -4.60 -4.78
CA LEU A 101 25.98 -3.84 -4.14
C LEU A 101 26.54 -2.76 -5.07
N PHE A 102 26.72 -3.07 -6.36
CA PHE A 102 27.16 -2.06 -7.35
C PHE A 102 26.15 -0.92 -7.51
N ILE A 103 24.85 -1.23 -7.49
CA ILE A 103 23.78 -0.24 -7.57
C ILE A 103 23.74 0.60 -6.29
N GLN A 104 23.83 -0.04 -5.13
CA GLN A 104 23.90 0.60 -3.82
C GLN A 104 25.09 1.55 -3.74
N ASP A 105 26.28 1.11 -4.09
CA ASP A 105 27.49 1.95 -4.09
C ASP A 105 27.36 3.11 -5.07
N SER A 106 26.78 2.88 -6.25
CA SER A 106 26.55 3.96 -7.22
C SER A 106 25.60 5.03 -6.66
N ILE A 107 24.57 4.62 -5.91
CA ILE A 107 23.60 5.55 -5.30
C ILE A 107 24.20 6.26 -4.08
N LEU A 108 24.96 5.57 -3.24
CA LEU A 108 25.61 6.16 -2.06
C LEU A 108 26.72 7.15 -2.45
N ASN A 109 27.34 6.95 -3.62
CA ASN A 109 28.35 7.86 -4.16
C ASN A 109 27.76 9.03 -4.96
N VAL A 110 26.43 9.16 -5.06
CA VAL A 110 25.83 10.35 -5.67
C VAL A 110 26.18 11.58 -4.81
N PRO A 111 26.95 12.54 -5.35
CA PRO A 111 27.31 13.73 -4.59
C PRO A 111 26.06 14.59 -4.34
N GLY A 112 25.83 14.97 -3.09
CA GLY A 112 24.72 15.86 -2.73
C GLY A 112 24.10 15.57 -1.36
N ASN A 113 22.84 15.95 -1.21
CA ASN A 113 22.06 15.74 0.01
C ASN A 113 21.72 14.24 0.17
N PRO A 114 22.04 13.60 1.33
CA PRO A 114 21.71 12.20 1.60
C PRO A 114 20.22 11.84 1.43
N LEU A 115 19.31 12.81 1.60
CA LEU A 115 17.88 12.60 1.36
C LEU A 115 17.56 12.40 -0.13
N VAL A 116 18.33 13.02 -1.02
CA VAL A 116 18.16 12.87 -2.47
C VAL A 116 18.65 11.50 -2.92
N SER A 117 19.80 11.03 -2.42
CA SER A 117 20.27 9.67 -2.72
C SER A 117 19.32 8.61 -2.14
N LEU A 118 18.79 8.81 -0.93
CA LEU A 118 17.76 7.94 -0.36
C LEU A 118 16.48 7.91 -1.22
N ALA A 119 16.02 9.08 -1.67
CA ALA A 119 14.85 9.19 -2.53
C ALA A 119 15.05 8.46 -3.86
N ILE A 120 16.19 8.67 -4.52
CA ILE A 120 16.53 7.99 -5.78
C ILE A 120 16.59 6.47 -5.57
N ALA A 121 17.26 6.00 -4.50
CA ALA A 121 17.30 4.59 -4.15
C ALA A 121 15.90 4.00 -4.01
N THR A 122 15.05 4.71 -3.27
CA THR A 122 13.68 4.26 -2.97
C THR A 122 12.81 4.26 -4.22
N VAL A 123 12.93 5.26 -5.10
CA VAL A 123 12.21 5.32 -6.38
C VAL A 123 12.63 4.17 -7.29
N LEU A 124 13.94 3.93 -7.46
CA LEU A 124 14.44 2.82 -8.28
C LEU A 124 13.97 1.47 -7.73
N LEU A 125 14.04 1.29 -6.41
CA LEU A 125 13.57 0.06 -5.78
C LEU A 125 12.05 -0.09 -5.91
N SER A 126 11.29 0.99 -5.80
CA SER A 126 9.83 1.00 -6.03
C SER A 126 9.48 0.56 -7.45
N PHE A 127 10.23 1.03 -8.45
CA PHE A 127 10.05 0.62 -9.84
C PHE A 127 10.24 -0.88 -10.06
N VAL A 128 11.26 -1.48 -9.43
CA VAL A 128 11.56 -2.91 -9.58
C VAL A 128 10.62 -3.78 -8.74
N THR A 129 10.27 -3.32 -7.53
CA THR A 129 9.45 -4.10 -6.57
C THR A 129 7.95 -4.01 -6.85
N GLY A 130 7.48 -2.93 -7.47
CA GLY A 130 6.08 -2.76 -7.87
C GLY A 130 5.08 -2.69 -6.71
N SER A 131 5.53 -2.34 -5.50
CA SER A 131 4.67 -2.22 -4.31
C SER A 131 5.26 -1.26 -3.28
N SER A 132 4.56 -0.15 -3.06
CA SER A 132 5.05 0.94 -2.20
C SER A 132 5.26 0.52 -0.75
N VAL A 133 4.32 -0.22 -0.15
CA VAL A 133 4.45 -0.68 1.24
C VAL A 133 5.61 -1.67 1.40
N GLY A 134 5.82 -2.54 0.40
CA GLY A 134 6.96 -3.47 0.38
C GLY A 134 8.28 -2.74 0.21
N THR A 135 8.35 -1.75 -0.69
CA THR A 135 9.56 -0.93 -0.90
C THR A 135 9.99 -0.25 0.39
N VAL A 136 9.07 0.37 1.14
CA VAL A 136 9.40 1.03 2.41
C VAL A 136 10.04 0.03 3.37
N GLY A 137 9.48 -1.16 3.53
CA GLY A 137 10.06 -2.21 4.38
C GLY A 137 11.47 -2.59 3.97
N ILE A 138 11.72 -2.78 2.67
CA ILE A 138 13.06 -3.11 2.15
C ILE A 138 14.03 -1.95 2.38
N VAL A 139 13.64 -0.71 2.07
CA VAL A 139 14.50 0.46 2.27
C VAL A 139 14.87 0.65 3.75
N MET A 140 13.90 0.47 4.65
CA MET A 140 14.18 0.58 6.09
C MET A 140 15.19 -0.49 6.53
N ASN A 141 15.06 -1.72 6.06
CA ASN A 141 15.97 -2.79 6.43
C ASN A 141 17.37 -2.64 5.81
N THR A 142 17.46 -2.10 4.59
CA THR A 142 18.71 -2.03 3.82
C THR A 142 19.49 -0.74 4.04
N PHE A 143 18.80 0.40 4.15
CA PHE A 143 19.43 1.72 4.09
C PHE A 143 19.28 2.55 5.38
N ALA A 144 18.31 2.27 6.25
CA ALA A 144 18.02 3.14 7.39
C ALA A 144 19.25 3.35 8.30
N THR A 145 19.97 2.27 8.63
CA THR A 145 21.18 2.35 9.48
C THR A 145 22.28 3.20 8.85
N THR A 146 22.51 3.05 7.54
CA THR A 146 23.49 3.83 6.79
C THR A 146 23.17 5.33 6.83
N TYR A 147 21.92 5.72 6.59
CA TYR A 147 21.52 7.14 6.61
C TYR A 147 21.42 7.71 8.03
N LEU A 148 21.05 6.92 9.02
CA LEU A 148 21.12 7.31 10.44
C LEU A 148 22.56 7.63 10.85
N ASN A 149 23.53 6.82 10.43
CA ASN A 149 24.96 7.07 10.68
C ASN A 149 25.49 8.32 9.96
N GLN A 150 24.88 8.71 8.84
CA GLN A 150 25.16 9.96 8.13
C GLN A 150 24.48 11.19 8.79
N GLY A 151 23.78 11.02 9.91
CA GLY A 151 23.15 12.10 10.67
C GLY A 151 21.73 12.44 10.23
N VAL A 152 21.10 11.66 9.35
CA VAL A 152 19.72 11.88 8.92
C VAL A 152 18.75 11.39 10.00
N SER A 153 17.73 12.17 10.34
CA SER A 153 16.74 11.75 11.34
C SER A 153 15.88 10.57 10.85
N ALA A 154 15.54 9.65 11.76
CA ALA A 154 14.66 8.50 11.46
C ALA A 154 13.30 8.92 10.87
N VAL A 155 12.78 10.07 11.31
CA VAL A 155 11.51 10.63 10.83
C VAL A 155 11.63 11.06 9.37
N LEU A 156 12.73 11.71 8.99
CA LEU A 156 12.98 12.11 7.60
C LEU A 156 13.18 10.89 6.71
N ILE A 157 13.96 9.91 7.16
CA ILE A 157 14.17 8.64 6.43
C ILE A 157 12.82 7.99 6.12
N HIS A 158 11.98 7.78 7.14
CA HIS A 158 10.68 7.16 6.94
C HIS A 158 9.76 7.98 6.03
N ARG A 159 9.66 9.30 6.23
CA ARG A 159 8.77 10.17 5.43
C ARG A 159 9.18 10.24 3.98
N ILE A 160 10.46 10.49 3.69
CA ILE A 160 10.97 10.58 2.32
C ILE A 160 10.84 9.24 1.62
N SER A 161 11.21 8.13 2.27
CA SER A 161 11.04 6.81 1.68
C SER A 161 9.58 6.44 1.44
N ALA A 162 8.65 6.80 2.34
CA ALA A 162 7.23 6.54 2.14
C ALA A 162 6.67 7.28 0.91
N ILE A 163 7.05 8.55 0.72
CA ILE A 163 6.62 9.34 -0.44
C ILE A 163 7.29 8.82 -1.72
N ALA A 164 8.60 8.57 -1.68
CA ALA A 164 9.38 8.08 -2.81
C ALA A 164 8.90 6.69 -3.29
N ALA A 165 8.50 5.82 -2.36
CA ALA A 165 7.98 4.50 -2.69
C ALA A 165 6.67 4.53 -3.49
N GLY A 166 5.92 5.64 -3.45
CA GLY A 166 4.69 5.83 -4.21
C GLY A 166 4.90 6.33 -5.64
N VAL A 167 6.09 6.82 -6.01
CA VAL A 167 6.36 7.42 -7.34
C VAL A 167 6.10 6.43 -8.47
N PHE A 168 6.43 5.15 -8.27
CA PHE A 168 6.14 4.07 -9.22
C PHE A 168 5.09 3.08 -8.69
N GLY A 169 4.17 3.56 -7.85
CA GLY A 169 3.10 2.74 -7.27
C GLY A 169 2.11 2.19 -8.30
N VAL A 170 1.99 2.81 -9.48
CA VAL A 170 1.17 2.33 -10.61
C VAL A 170 2.06 2.02 -11.79
N MET A 171 2.53 0.78 -11.87
CA MET A 171 3.17 0.19 -13.05
C MET A 171 2.32 -0.99 -13.57
N PRO A 172 2.46 -1.39 -14.84
CA PRO A 172 1.67 -2.49 -15.43
C PRO A 172 1.71 -3.82 -14.67
N HIS A 173 2.81 -4.07 -13.95
CA HIS A 173 3.03 -5.30 -13.19
C HIS A 173 2.58 -5.21 -11.72
N THR A 174 2.08 -4.04 -11.27
CA THR A 174 1.71 -3.83 -9.86
C THR A 174 0.39 -4.50 -9.53
N GLY A 175 0.33 -5.14 -8.37
CA GLY A 175 -0.89 -5.81 -7.90
C GLY A 175 -2.08 -4.86 -7.79
N LEU A 176 -1.85 -3.61 -7.37
CA LEU A 176 -2.90 -2.59 -7.26
C LEU A 176 -3.58 -2.31 -8.60
N VAL A 177 -2.81 -2.18 -9.69
CA VAL A 177 -3.35 -1.93 -11.04
C VAL A 177 -4.14 -3.14 -11.53
N ILE A 178 -3.60 -4.35 -11.37
CA ILE A 178 -4.25 -5.59 -11.80
C ILE A 178 -5.57 -5.78 -11.04
N THR A 179 -5.56 -5.65 -9.71
CA THR A 179 -6.76 -5.80 -8.88
C THR A 179 -7.80 -4.74 -9.19
N PHE A 180 -7.39 -3.47 -9.32
CA PHE A 180 -8.32 -2.39 -9.63
C PHE A 180 -8.97 -2.58 -11.00
N ASN A 181 -8.18 -2.91 -12.02
CA ASN A 181 -8.69 -3.11 -13.38
C ASN A 181 -9.62 -4.32 -13.47
N ASN A 182 -9.30 -5.41 -12.77
CA ASN A 182 -10.18 -6.58 -12.67
C ASN A 182 -11.51 -6.22 -11.98
N LEU A 183 -11.47 -5.43 -10.90
CA LEU A 183 -12.67 -5.02 -10.18
C LEU A 183 -13.52 -4.02 -10.97
N ALA A 184 -12.87 -3.07 -11.65
CA ALA A 184 -13.51 -2.07 -12.49
C ALA A 184 -13.90 -2.58 -13.89
N LYS A 185 -13.50 -3.82 -14.24
CA LYS A 185 -13.67 -4.43 -15.57
C LYS A 185 -13.11 -3.55 -16.70
N LEU A 186 -11.93 -2.96 -16.49
CA LEU A 186 -11.24 -2.09 -17.43
C LEU A 186 -9.99 -2.76 -18.01
N ASP A 187 -9.70 -2.49 -19.28
CA ASP A 187 -8.41 -2.87 -19.84
C ASP A 187 -7.29 -1.96 -19.33
N LEU A 188 -6.07 -2.52 -19.24
CA LEU A 188 -4.90 -1.73 -18.84
C LEU A 188 -4.68 -0.53 -19.77
N ARG A 189 -4.92 -0.70 -21.06
CA ARG A 189 -4.72 0.37 -22.06
C ARG A 189 -5.62 1.59 -21.82
N GLU A 190 -6.81 1.37 -21.27
CA GLU A 190 -7.80 2.41 -21.03
C GLU A 190 -7.56 3.13 -19.71
N SER A 191 -7.17 2.38 -18.67
CA SER A 191 -7.02 2.88 -17.30
C SER A 191 -5.63 3.43 -16.99
N PHE A 192 -4.57 2.89 -17.61
CA PHE A 192 -3.19 3.12 -17.18
C PHE A 192 -2.79 4.60 -17.23
N LYS A 193 -3.18 5.34 -18.27
CA LYS A 193 -2.85 6.77 -18.39
C LYS A 193 -3.41 7.57 -17.21
N TYR A 194 -4.66 7.29 -16.83
CA TYR A 194 -5.32 8.01 -15.73
C TYR A 194 -4.74 7.64 -14.38
N GLN A 195 -4.47 6.35 -14.15
CA GLN A 195 -3.84 5.90 -12.91
C GLN A 195 -2.41 6.43 -12.77
N PHE A 196 -1.62 6.40 -13.85
CA PHE A 196 -0.26 6.94 -13.88
C PHE A 196 -0.25 8.44 -13.59
N MET A 197 -1.14 9.21 -14.23
CA MET A 197 -1.24 10.65 -14.02
C MET A 197 -1.68 10.99 -12.60
N THR A 198 -2.62 10.23 -12.04
CA THR A 198 -3.16 10.53 -10.70
C THR A 198 -2.19 10.14 -9.60
N VAL A 199 -1.56 8.97 -9.71
CA VAL A 199 -0.72 8.41 -8.65
C VAL A 199 0.74 8.80 -8.84
N ASN A 200 1.36 8.44 -9.96
CA ASN A 200 2.80 8.56 -10.11
C ASN A 200 3.24 10.01 -10.21
N VAL A 201 2.53 10.82 -11.01
CA VAL A 201 2.83 12.26 -11.13
C VAL A 201 2.55 12.97 -9.80
N GLY A 202 1.45 12.63 -9.12
CA GLY A 202 1.14 13.17 -7.80
C GLY A 202 2.23 12.88 -6.77
N HIS A 203 2.70 11.63 -6.69
CA HIS A 203 3.79 11.25 -5.78
C HIS A 203 5.14 11.85 -6.20
N PHE A 204 5.41 11.98 -7.50
CA PHE A 204 6.62 12.63 -7.98
C PHE A 204 6.67 14.11 -7.57
N ILE A 205 5.57 14.84 -7.76
CA ILE A 205 5.45 16.24 -7.32
C ILE A 205 5.59 16.31 -5.79
N ALA A 206 4.90 15.44 -5.05
CA ALA A 206 5.00 15.39 -3.59
C ALA A 206 6.43 15.10 -3.11
N LEU A 207 7.16 14.23 -3.80
CA LEU A 207 8.56 13.93 -3.50
C LEU A 207 9.45 15.14 -3.72
N VAL A 208 9.31 15.84 -4.85
CA VAL A 208 10.08 17.06 -5.13
C VAL A 208 9.82 18.11 -4.06
N ILE A 209 8.55 18.36 -3.70
CA ILE A 209 8.19 19.30 -2.65
C ILE A 209 8.78 18.87 -1.30
N ALA A 210 8.67 17.59 -0.95
CA ALA A 210 9.19 17.06 0.32
C ALA A 210 10.72 17.21 0.40
N LEU A 211 11.45 16.96 -0.68
CA LEU A 211 12.91 17.13 -0.74
C LEU A 211 13.31 18.61 -0.62
N VAL A 212 12.59 19.52 -1.30
CA VAL A 212 12.82 20.96 -1.17
C VAL A 212 12.55 21.41 0.26
N MET A 213 11.42 21.04 0.85
CA MET A 213 11.09 21.38 2.24
C MET A 213 12.11 20.80 3.23
N ALA A 214 12.57 19.57 3.02
CA ALA A 214 13.57 18.94 3.87
C ALA A 214 14.96 19.58 3.73
N SER A 215 15.24 20.30 2.64
CA SER A 215 16.49 21.05 2.49
C SER A 215 16.55 22.34 3.33
N PHE A 216 15.40 22.81 3.85
CA PHE A 216 15.29 23.97 4.73
C PHE A 216 15.15 23.61 6.21
N ALA A 217 15.12 22.31 6.55
CA ALA A 217 14.95 21.78 7.91
C ALA A 217 16.29 21.33 8.50
#